data_AF-A0A169GYB3-F1
#
_entry.id   AF-A0A169GYB3-F1
#
_cell.length_a   1.000
_cell.length_b   1.000
_cell.length_c   1.000
_cell.angle_alpha   90.00
_cell.angle_beta   90.00
_cell.angle_gamma   90.00
#
_symmetry.space_group_name_H-M   'P 1'
#
loop_
_entity.id
_entity.type
_entity.pdbx_description
1 polymer ?
#
loop_
_entity_poly.entity_id
_entity_poly.type
_entity_poly.pdbx_seq_one_letter_code
_entity_poly.pdbx_strand_id
1 'polypeptide(L)'
;MSQQPLRDLIHRGESQARGYDDYNGGTYIGHDGQPHIRGSSRAIDFSSMTLGEVQARQHRGEIFAVGLYQIIPDTMDSAVASLGLDPGQRFTPELQDRIFAEYLVTDKRPEVHDYVTGQPHATLHAAEVAMALEWASFGDPDRGGASHYGGANSASIGVDETARALEQMRADYQAGIARGLSPDASFRAVAIGDAPLQTTHRGRVADGAALLQPGDHGEHVRDLQHALAGQGYTGTGGRPLAIDGVFGPATRTAIEAFQRDHHLAVDGIAGPQTQAALERAIRASSRPTVGAGQAAQDGTAEPGDPLYRQALAGVQKIDADMGRRSDQLSRNLASALAAAAKTQGLTRIDAVAISEDGSRTFAVQNDAGIKRYADVPTAQAVHTPMAQSAAKLSAATAAPAPSLPAPTTAQQRDIAAAETPRIA
;
A
#
# COMPACT_ATOMS: atom_id res chain seq x y z
N MET A 1 4.78 -37.93 -7.48
CA MET A 1 4.24 -36.67 -6.94
C MET A 1 5.44 -35.75 -6.76
N SER A 2 5.43 -34.54 -7.34
CA SER A 2 6.50 -33.59 -7.07
C SER A 2 6.51 -33.31 -5.57
N GLN A 3 7.62 -33.51 -4.88
CA GLN A 3 7.72 -33.11 -3.47
C GLN A 3 7.58 -31.59 -3.39
N GLN A 4 7.03 -31.05 -2.30
CA GLN A 4 7.00 -29.60 -2.03
C GLN A 4 7.90 -29.34 -0.81
N PRO A 5 9.24 -29.31 -0.99
CA PRO A 5 10.17 -29.47 0.12
C PRO A 5 9.98 -28.43 1.23
N LEU A 6 9.84 -27.15 0.88
CA LEU A 6 9.61 -26.11 1.89
C LEU A 6 8.24 -26.21 2.55
N ARG A 7 7.17 -26.50 1.79
CA ARG A 7 5.83 -26.67 2.35
C ARG A 7 5.80 -27.83 3.36
N ASP A 8 6.47 -28.93 3.05
CA ASP A 8 6.56 -30.10 3.93
C ASP A 8 7.37 -29.80 5.21
N LEU A 9 8.44 -28.98 5.11
CA LEU A 9 9.17 -28.48 6.26
C LEU A 9 8.30 -27.57 7.14
N ILE A 10 7.62 -26.59 6.56
CA ILE A 10 6.72 -25.68 7.28
C ILE A 10 5.63 -26.47 7.99
N HIS A 11 4.97 -27.40 7.29
CA HIS A 11 3.94 -28.25 7.88
C HIS A 11 4.44 -28.99 9.12
N ARG A 12 5.63 -29.58 9.07
CA ARG A 12 6.26 -30.24 10.22
C ARG A 12 6.60 -29.29 11.37
N GLY A 13 7.09 -28.11 11.07
CA GLY A 13 7.51 -27.12 12.07
C GLY A 13 6.33 -26.45 12.77
N GLU A 14 5.26 -26.18 12.03
CA GLU A 14 4.28 -25.15 12.40
C GLU A 14 2.88 -25.71 12.70
N SER A 15 2.37 -26.67 11.92
CA SER A 15 0.96 -27.09 11.99
C SER A 15 0.72 -28.59 12.20
N GLN A 16 1.77 -29.41 12.07
CA GLN A 16 1.84 -30.84 12.40
C GLN A 16 0.56 -31.63 12.03
N ALA A 17 -0.06 -32.34 12.96
CA ALA A 17 -1.18 -33.24 12.66
C ALA A 17 -2.44 -32.52 12.11
N ARG A 18 -2.54 -31.20 12.26
CA ARG A 18 -3.74 -30.42 11.91
C ARG A 18 -3.60 -29.64 10.60
N GLY A 19 -2.38 -29.37 10.14
CA GLY A 19 -2.13 -28.77 8.82
C GLY A 19 -2.95 -27.50 8.60
N TYR A 20 -3.74 -27.47 7.52
CA TYR A 20 -4.57 -26.33 7.13
C TYR A 20 -5.64 -25.90 8.15
N ASP A 21 -5.98 -26.77 9.11
CA ASP A 21 -7.00 -26.54 10.13
C ASP A 21 -6.42 -26.21 11.52
N ASP A 22 -5.10 -25.99 11.59
CA ASP A 22 -4.42 -25.66 12.84
C ASP A 22 -4.45 -24.18 13.19
N TYR A 23 -4.29 -23.85 14.48
CA TYR A 23 -4.11 -22.48 14.93
C TYR A 23 -3.40 -22.43 16.29
N ASN A 24 -2.95 -21.24 16.69
CA ASN A 24 -2.62 -20.96 18.08
C ASN A 24 -3.32 -19.66 18.53
N GLY A 25 -3.47 -19.47 19.84
CA GLY A 25 -4.11 -18.30 20.47
C GLY A 25 -3.10 -17.27 20.99
N GLY A 26 -1.87 -17.28 20.47
CA GLY A 26 -0.80 -16.34 20.86
C GLY A 26 -0.17 -16.63 22.22
N THR A 27 0.69 -15.72 22.66
CA THR A 27 1.51 -15.87 23.87
C THR A 27 0.79 -15.35 25.12
N TYR A 28 0.98 -16.01 26.26
CA TYR A 28 0.58 -15.56 27.58
C TYR A 28 1.70 -15.75 28.59
N ILE A 29 1.69 -15.00 29.69
CA ILE A 29 2.63 -15.21 30.79
C ILE A 29 2.03 -16.22 31.76
N GLY A 30 2.74 -17.32 31.97
CA GLY A 30 2.37 -18.37 32.91
C GLY A 30 2.53 -17.93 34.36
N HIS A 31 2.03 -18.74 35.29
CA HIS A 31 2.23 -18.49 36.72
C HIS A 31 3.71 -18.58 37.15
N ASP A 32 4.56 -19.18 36.31
CA ASP A 32 6.01 -19.23 36.43
C ASP A 32 6.72 -17.94 35.95
N GLY A 33 5.96 -16.95 35.46
CA GLY A 33 6.51 -15.71 34.91
C GLY A 33 7.14 -15.87 33.54
N GLN A 34 7.02 -17.04 32.90
CA GLN A 34 7.58 -17.32 31.57
C GLN A 34 6.51 -17.16 30.48
N PRO A 35 6.90 -16.82 29.24
CA PRO A 35 5.99 -16.82 28.11
C PRO A 35 5.63 -18.25 27.68
N HIS A 36 4.35 -18.50 27.45
CA HIS A 36 3.79 -19.76 26.95
C HIS A 36 2.88 -19.49 25.75
N ILE A 37 2.81 -20.41 24.79
CA ILE A 37 1.90 -20.32 23.64
C ILE A 37 0.58 -21.01 23.97
N ARG A 38 -0.56 -20.36 23.69
CA ARG A 38 -1.87 -21.02 23.73
C ARG A 38 -2.03 -21.92 22.50
N GLY A 39 -1.76 -23.22 22.65
CA GLY A 39 -2.01 -24.19 21.58
C GLY A 39 -3.51 -24.38 21.28
N SER A 40 -3.83 -24.91 20.10
CA SER A 40 -5.21 -25.22 19.70
C SER A 40 -5.81 -26.38 20.51
N SER A 41 -6.94 -26.14 21.17
CA SER A 41 -7.65 -27.20 21.91
C SER A 41 -8.41 -28.18 20.99
N ARG A 42 -8.83 -27.73 19.81
CA ARG A 42 -9.55 -28.48 18.75
C ARG A 42 -9.20 -27.90 17.38
N ALA A 43 -9.36 -28.66 16.30
CA ALA A 43 -9.23 -28.14 14.94
C ALA A 43 -10.38 -27.18 14.60
N ILE A 44 -10.13 -26.22 13.72
CA ILE A 44 -11.15 -25.35 13.11
C ILE A 44 -11.15 -25.66 11.61
N ASP A 45 -12.29 -26.06 11.06
CA ASP A 45 -12.46 -26.20 9.61
C ASP A 45 -12.48 -24.80 8.97
N PHE A 46 -11.30 -24.33 8.59
CA PHE A 46 -11.14 -23.01 7.98
C PHE A 46 -11.72 -22.93 6.57
N SER A 47 -11.80 -24.06 5.86
CA SER A 47 -12.40 -24.12 4.52
C SER A 47 -13.91 -23.82 4.53
N SER A 48 -14.56 -24.03 5.68
CA SER A 48 -15.96 -23.67 5.89
C SER A 48 -16.18 -22.16 6.06
N MET A 49 -15.15 -21.40 6.44
CA MET A 49 -15.21 -19.97 6.74
C MET A 49 -14.77 -19.11 5.55
N THR A 50 -15.25 -17.87 5.53
CA THR A 50 -14.71 -16.82 4.67
C THR A 50 -13.41 -16.25 5.22
N LEU A 51 -12.57 -15.71 4.33
CA LEU A 51 -11.33 -15.01 4.69
C LEU A 51 -11.59 -13.87 5.68
N GLY A 52 -12.65 -13.08 5.47
CA GLY A 52 -13.03 -11.99 6.36
C GLY A 52 -13.48 -12.45 7.74
N GLU A 53 -14.14 -13.61 7.86
CA GLU A 53 -14.47 -14.20 9.15
C GLU A 53 -13.20 -14.65 9.90
N VAL A 54 -12.23 -15.23 9.20
CA VAL A 54 -10.93 -15.61 9.80
C VAL A 54 -10.19 -14.38 10.32
N GLN A 55 -10.06 -13.33 9.50
CA GLN A 55 -9.48 -12.05 9.91
C GLN A 55 -10.20 -11.46 11.12
N ALA A 56 -11.55 -11.46 11.12
CA ALA A 56 -12.31 -10.92 12.24
C ALA A 56 -12.07 -11.67 13.55
N ARG A 57 -11.88 -13.00 13.52
CA ARG A 57 -11.53 -13.80 14.70
C ARG A 57 -10.09 -13.53 15.16
N GLN A 58 -9.17 -13.35 14.22
CA GLN A 58 -7.80 -12.93 14.47
C GLN A 58 -7.72 -11.59 15.20
N HIS A 59 -8.45 -10.58 14.70
CA HIS A 59 -8.52 -9.25 15.30
C HIS A 59 -9.22 -9.19 16.65
N ARG A 60 -10.13 -10.14 16.93
CA ARG A 60 -10.74 -10.31 18.27
C ARG A 60 -9.87 -11.09 19.24
N GLY A 61 -8.73 -11.61 18.82
CA GLY A 61 -7.83 -12.42 19.66
C GLY A 61 -8.39 -13.80 20.02
N GLU A 62 -9.38 -14.30 19.26
CA GLU A 62 -9.92 -15.66 19.46
C GLU A 62 -8.95 -16.73 18.95
N ILE A 63 -8.24 -16.40 17.87
CA ILE A 63 -7.18 -17.16 17.22
C ILE A 63 -6.09 -16.14 16.83
N PHE A 64 -4.85 -16.56 16.74
CA PHE A 64 -3.72 -15.66 16.42
C PHE A 64 -3.07 -16.08 15.10
N ALA A 65 -2.31 -17.17 15.09
CA ALA A 65 -1.76 -17.75 13.88
C ALA A 65 -2.67 -18.87 13.37
N VAL A 66 -2.89 -18.97 12.06
CA VAL A 66 -3.84 -19.94 11.47
C VAL A 66 -3.25 -20.71 10.30
N GLY A 67 -3.74 -21.92 10.11
CA GLY A 67 -3.50 -22.72 8.93
C GLY A 67 -2.15 -23.41 8.89
N LEU A 68 -1.85 -24.00 7.73
CA LEU A 68 -0.64 -24.78 7.51
C LEU A 68 0.62 -23.94 7.74
N TYR A 69 0.52 -22.66 7.35
CA TYR A 69 1.60 -21.69 7.35
C TYR A 69 1.65 -20.79 8.60
N GLN A 70 0.75 -21.01 9.58
CA GLN A 70 0.63 -20.21 10.81
C GLN A 70 0.60 -18.69 10.52
N ILE A 71 -0.30 -18.27 9.62
CA ILE A 71 -0.42 -16.87 9.18
C ILE A 71 -1.00 -16.04 10.32
N ILE A 72 -0.25 -15.04 10.80
CA ILE A 72 -0.67 -14.12 11.87
C ILE A 72 -1.55 -12.98 11.34
N PRO A 73 -2.26 -12.20 12.19
CA PRO A 73 -3.26 -11.22 11.75
C PRO A 73 -2.69 -10.17 10.78
N ASP A 74 -1.58 -9.50 11.15
CA ASP A 74 -0.98 -8.45 10.33
C ASP A 74 -0.46 -8.98 8.98
N THR A 75 0.02 -10.23 8.97
CA THR A 75 0.48 -10.90 7.74
C THR A 75 -0.71 -11.29 6.86
N MET A 76 -1.83 -11.73 7.46
CA MET A 76 -3.07 -12.02 6.73
C MET A 76 -3.59 -10.75 6.05
N ASP A 77 -3.70 -9.65 6.78
CA ASP A 77 -4.17 -8.37 6.26
C ASP A 77 -3.29 -7.87 5.11
N SER A 78 -1.97 -8.02 5.26
CA SER A 78 -1.01 -7.64 4.23
C SER A 78 -1.10 -8.54 2.99
N ALA A 79 -1.33 -9.85 3.16
CA ALA A 79 -1.55 -10.78 2.06
C ALA A 79 -2.86 -10.49 1.30
N VAL A 80 -3.95 -10.21 2.03
CA VAL A 80 -5.24 -9.80 1.43
C VAL A 80 -5.06 -8.55 0.58
N ALA A 81 -4.33 -7.57 1.11
CA ALA A 81 -4.05 -6.32 0.41
C ALA A 81 -3.13 -6.51 -0.81
N SER A 82 -2.05 -7.30 -0.68
CA SER A 82 -1.07 -7.52 -1.77
C SER A 82 -1.67 -8.30 -2.93
N LEU A 83 -2.37 -9.40 -2.62
CA LEU A 83 -2.90 -10.32 -3.63
C LEU A 83 -4.31 -9.95 -4.12
N GLY A 84 -4.89 -8.87 -3.59
CA GLY A 84 -6.25 -8.42 -3.92
C GLY A 84 -7.31 -9.48 -3.60
N LEU A 85 -7.16 -10.16 -2.47
CA LEU A 85 -8.05 -11.26 -2.07
C LEU A 85 -9.42 -10.71 -1.67
N ASP A 86 -10.49 -11.34 -2.16
CA ASP A 86 -11.85 -11.04 -1.73
C ASP A 86 -12.09 -11.57 -0.29
N PRO A 87 -12.42 -10.72 0.69
CA PRO A 87 -12.76 -11.18 2.04
C PRO A 87 -13.97 -12.11 2.10
N GLY A 88 -14.85 -12.08 1.08
CA GLY A 88 -16.00 -12.97 0.97
C GLY A 88 -15.68 -14.38 0.45
N GLN A 89 -14.47 -14.62 -0.06
CA GLN A 89 -14.07 -15.95 -0.55
C GLN A 89 -13.73 -16.89 0.62
N ARG A 90 -13.80 -18.20 0.38
CA ARG A 90 -13.49 -19.21 1.40
C ARG A 90 -12.00 -19.28 1.71
N PHE A 91 -11.65 -19.47 2.97
CA PHE A 91 -10.26 -19.67 3.43
C PHE A 91 -9.81 -21.13 3.27
N THR A 92 -9.80 -21.61 2.03
CA THR A 92 -9.50 -23.00 1.68
C THR A 92 -7.99 -23.30 1.71
N PRO A 93 -7.57 -24.58 1.71
CA PRO A 93 -6.17 -24.96 1.53
C PRO A 93 -5.51 -24.29 0.33
N GLU A 94 -6.21 -24.19 -0.79
CA GLU A 94 -5.70 -23.56 -2.03
C GLU A 94 -5.44 -22.06 -1.83
N LEU A 95 -6.27 -21.38 -1.04
CA LEU A 95 -6.05 -19.97 -0.72
C LEU A 95 -4.86 -19.79 0.22
N GLN A 96 -4.70 -20.69 1.19
CA GLN A 96 -3.53 -20.70 2.07
C GLN A 96 -2.23 -20.93 1.27
N ASP A 97 -2.25 -21.90 0.35
CA ASP A 97 -1.14 -22.21 -0.56
C ASP A 97 -0.81 -21.03 -1.46
N ARG A 98 -1.84 -20.34 -1.98
CA ARG A 98 -1.66 -19.12 -2.76
C ARG A 98 -1.01 -18.01 -1.94
N ILE A 99 -1.46 -17.78 -0.71
CA ILE A 99 -0.83 -16.78 0.18
C ILE A 99 0.62 -17.13 0.45
N PHE A 100 0.94 -18.41 0.67
CA PHE A 100 2.31 -18.84 0.83
C PHE A 100 3.16 -18.54 -0.41
N ALA A 101 2.76 -19.07 -1.57
CA ALA A 101 3.56 -19.00 -2.79
C ALA A 101 3.65 -17.58 -3.36
N GLU A 102 2.54 -16.83 -3.39
CA GLU A 102 2.49 -15.52 -4.05
C GLU A 102 2.82 -14.37 -3.11
N TYR A 103 2.66 -14.53 -1.79
CA TYR A 103 2.92 -13.45 -0.85
C TYR A 103 4.05 -13.76 0.13
N LEU A 104 3.98 -14.84 0.91
CA LEU A 104 4.97 -15.07 1.99
C LEU A 104 6.39 -15.23 1.46
N VAL A 105 6.59 -16.06 0.43
CA VAL A 105 7.94 -16.35 -0.12
C VAL A 105 8.28 -15.56 -1.39
N THR A 106 7.37 -14.71 -1.87
CA THR A 106 7.57 -13.90 -3.08
C THR A 106 7.56 -12.41 -2.78
N ASP A 107 6.53 -11.90 -2.11
CA ASP A 107 6.43 -10.46 -1.80
C ASP A 107 7.08 -10.10 -0.46
N LYS A 108 6.78 -10.85 0.60
CA LYS A 108 7.22 -10.56 1.97
C LYS A 108 8.68 -10.98 2.20
N ARG A 109 9.08 -12.11 1.61
CA ARG A 109 10.45 -12.65 1.63
C ARG A 109 10.94 -12.96 0.21
N PRO A 110 11.21 -11.93 -0.59
CA PRO A 110 11.65 -12.11 -1.98
C PRO A 110 12.95 -12.92 -2.08
N GLU A 111 13.77 -13.00 -1.02
CA GLU A 111 15.02 -13.76 -1.00
C GLU A 111 14.80 -15.25 -1.32
N VAL A 112 13.67 -15.82 -0.89
CA VAL A 112 13.32 -17.23 -1.16
C VAL A 112 12.99 -17.41 -2.63
N HIS A 113 12.07 -16.61 -3.17
CA HIS A 113 11.72 -16.64 -4.59
C HIS A 113 12.93 -16.35 -5.48
N ASP A 114 13.71 -15.34 -5.16
CA ASP A 114 14.89 -14.92 -5.94
C ASP A 114 15.95 -16.03 -5.97
N TYR A 115 16.17 -16.72 -4.84
CA TYR A 115 17.09 -17.84 -4.79
C TYR A 115 16.62 -19.02 -5.65
N VAL A 116 15.35 -19.41 -5.53
CA VAL A 116 14.76 -20.53 -6.28
C VAL A 116 14.73 -20.24 -7.78
N THR A 117 14.40 -19.00 -8.17
CA THR A 117 14.34 -18.59 -9.58
C THR A 117 15.71 -18.28 -10.19
N GLY A 118 16.74 -18.15 -9.34
CA GLY A 118 18.13 -18.01 -9.77
C GLY A 118 18.53 -16.59 -10.12
N GLN A 119 17.99 -15.59 -9.43
CA GLN A 119 18.38 -14.20 -9.62
C GLN A 119 19.87 -13.98 -9.29
N PRO A 120 20.58 -13.10 -10.02
CA PRO A 120 22.04 -12.94 -9.88
C PRO A 120 22.50 -12.49 -8.48
N HIS A 121 21.68 -11.72 -7.77
CA HIS A 121 21.98 -11.23 -6.42
C HIS A 121 21.59 -12.22 -5.31
N ALA A 122 20.84 -13.26 -5.64
CA ALA A 122 20.26 -14.16 -4.64
C ALA A 122 21.29 -15.14 -4.10
N THR A 123 21.30 -15.31 -2.77
CA THR A 123 22.19 -16.25 -2.07
C THR A 123 21.38 -17.24 -1.25
N LEU A 124 21.92 -18.46 -1.09
CA LEU A 124 21.28 -19.49 -0.26
C LEU A 124 21.11 -18.99 1.17
N HIS A 125 22.16 -18.38 1.71
CA HIS A 125 22.18 -17.85 3.07
C HIS A 125 21.07 -16.81 3.31
N ALA A 126 20.86 -15.86 2.37
CA ALA A 126 19.78 -14.89 2.50
C ALA A 126 18.39 -15.55 2.50
N ALA A 127 18.19 -16.59 1.68
CA ALA A 127 16.95 -17.36 1.68
C ALA A 127 16.74 -18.14 2.98
N GLU A 128 17.80 -18.72 3.56
CA GLU A 128 17.74 -19.39 4.87
C GLU A 128 17.38 -18.42 6.01
N VAL A 129 18.01 -17.23 6.04
CA VAL A 129 17.67 -16.17 6.99
C VAL A 129 16.20 -15.74 6.81
N ALA A 130 15.73 -15.59 5.57
CA ALA A 130 14.35 -15.24 5.29
C ALA A 130 13.35 -16.28 5.81
N MET A 131 13.66 -17.58 5.68
CA MET A 131 12.85 -18.65 6.28
C MET A 131 12.81 -18.56 7.81
N ALA A 132 13.96 -18.35 8.46
CA ALA A 132 14.05 -18.21 9.92
C ALA A 132 13.35 -16.95 10.46
N LEU A 133 13.25 -15.90 9.66
CA LEU A 133 12.50 -14.69 9.99
C LEU A 133 10.99 -14.88 9.86
N GLU A 134 10.50 -15.76 8.98
CA GLU A 134 9.06 -16.01 8.85
C GLU A 134 8.54 -17.03 9.85
N TRP A 135 9.31 -18.08 10.11
CA TRP A 135 8.89 -19.20 10.93
C TRP A 135 9.91 -19.51 12.02
N ALA A 136 9.47 -19.45 13.27
CA ALA A 136 10.34 -19.66 14.42
C ALA A 136 10.91 -21.09 14.49
N SER A 137 10.28 -22.05 13.82
CA SER A 137 10.76 -23.43 13.72
C SER A 137 12.03 -23.58 12.87
N PHE A 138 12.35 -22.60 12.02
CA PHE A 138 13.53 -22.65 11.15
C PHE A 138 14.76 -22.11 11.89
N GLY A 139 15.86 -22.84 11.79
CA GLY A 139 17.15 -22.44 12.35
C GLY A 139 17.74 -21.26 11.59
N ASP A 140 18.14 -20.23 12.33
CA ASP A 140 18.81 -19.05 11.81
C ASP A 140 20.31 -19.34 11.60
N PRO A 141 20.83 -19.28 10.36
CA PRO A 141 22.25 -19.54 10.09
C PRO A 141 23.17 -18.54 10.80
N ASP A 142 22.73 -17.31 11.06
CA ASP A 142 23.52 -16.29 11.76
C ASP A 142 23.57 -16.53 13.28
N ARG A 143 22.75 -17.46 13.78
CA ARG A 143 22.69 -17.84 15.20
C ARG A 143 23.06 -19.30 15.43
N GLY A 144 23.81 -19.90 14.51
CA GLY A 144 24.26 -21.29 14.62
C GLY A 144 23.11 -22.30 14.59
N GLY A 145 21.99 -21.96 13.92
CA GLY A 145 20.81 -22.81 13.79
C GLY A 145 19.80 -22.73 14.93
N ALA A 146 19.99 -21.81 15.89
CA ALA A 146 18.96 -21.47 16.86
C ALA A 146 17.80 -20.70 16.21
N SER A 147 16.64 -20.61 16.88
CA SER A 147 15.54 -19.76 16.38
C SER A 147 15.97 -18.30 16.31
N HIS A 148 15.50 -17.57 15.28
CA HIS A 148 15.67 -16.12 15.22
C HIS A 148 14.94 -15.41 16.38
N TYR A 149 13.89 -16.03 16.90
CA TYR A 149 13.11 -15.48 17.99
C TYR A 149 13.58 -16.01 19.34
N GLY A 150 13.70 -15.12 20.34
CA GLY A 150 14.02 -15.50 21.71
C GLY A 150 12.78 -16.00 22.48
N GLY A 151 12.95 -16.26 23.78
CA GLY A 151 11.87 -16.67 24.67
C GLY A 151 11.56 -18.17 24.56
N ALA A 152 10.28 -18.51 24.42
CA ALA A 152 9.81 -19.90 24.31
C ALA A 152 9.96 -20.51 22.91
N ASN A 153 10.53 -19.77 21.96
CA ASN A 153 10.70 -20.22 20.58
C ASN A 153 11.95 -21.11 20.46
N SER A 154 11.82 -22.20 19.70
CA SER A 154 12.92 -23.13 19.44
C SER A 154 12.88 -23.59 17.99
N ALA A 155 14.05 -23.61 17.33
CA ALA A 155 14.18 -24.17 16.00
C ALA A 155 14.10 -25.70 16.07
N SER A 156 13.27 -26.29 15.21
CA SER A 156 13.13 -27.74 15.02
C SER A 156 13.56 -28.21 13.64
N ILE A 157 13.72 -27.27 12.70
CA ILE A 157 14.21 -27.47 11.34
C ILE A 157 15.62 -26.90 11.25
N GLY A 158 16.59 -27.74 10.91
CA GLY A 158 17.99 -27.33 10.83
C GLY A 158 18.30 -26.50 9.58
N VAL A 159 19.38 -25.71 9.65
CA VAL A 159 19.90 -24.93 8.51
C VAL A 159 20.18 -25.85 7.32
N ASP A 160 20.94 -26.94 7.51
CA ASP A 160 21.23 -27.92 6.45
C ASP A 160 19.98 -28.56 5.83
N GLU A 161 18.89 -28.70 6.60
CA GLU A 161 17.63 -29.24 6.09
C GLU A 161 16.91 -28.22 5.20
N THR A 162 16.96 -26.95 5.59
CA THR A 162 16.41 -25.81 4.83
C THR A 162 17.21 -25.61 3.54
N ALA A 163 18.55 -25.69 3.61
CA ALA A 163 19.43 -25.64 2.45
C ALA A 163 19.02 -26.66 1.38
N ARG A 164 18.89 -27.93 1.77
CA ARG A 164 18.52 -29.01 0.83
C ARG A 164 17.15 -28.79 0.22
N ALA A 165 16.18 -28.29 0.99
CA ALA A 165 14.84 -27.99 0.48
C ALA A 165 14.86 -26.86 -0.56
N LEU A 166 15.61 -25.78 -0.29
CA LEU A 166 15.77 -24.65 -1.21
C LEU A 166 16.51 -25.05 -2.49
N GLU A 167 17.61 -25.82 -2.36
CA GLU A 167 18.37 -26.34 -3.50
C GLU A 167 17.53 -27.28 -4.36
N GLN A 168 16.73 -28.15 -3.74
CA GLN A 168 15.81 -29.04 -4.45
C GLN A 168 14.73 -28.24 -5.20
N MET A 169 14.10 -27.26 -4.55
CA MET A 169 13.13 -26.37 -5.22
C MET A 169 13.75 -25.63 -6.41
N ARG A 170 14.98 -25.12 -6.27
CA ARG A 170 15.70 -24.47 -7.36
C ARG A 170 15.96 -25.44 -8.52
N ALA A 171 16.40 -26.66 -8.22
CA ALA A 171 16.62 -27.69 -9.24
C ALA A 171 15.33 -28.05 -9.99
N ASP A 172 14.23 -28.23 -9.26
CA ASP A 172 12.92 -28.55 -9.84
C ASP A 172 12.35 -27.37 -10.65
N TYR A 173 12.59 -26.13 -10.22
CA TYR A 173 12.20 -24.92 -10.95
C TYR A 173 12.93 -24.87 -12.30
N GLN A 174 14.24 -25.09 -12.31
CA GLN A 174 15.03 -25.12 -13.55
C GLN A 174 14.61 -26.27 -14.47
N ALA A 175 14.25 -27.43 -13.90
CA ALA A 175 13.72 -28.55 -14.67
C ALA A 175 12.35 -28.23 -15.30
N GLY A 176 11.49 -27.47 -14.61
CA GLY A 176 10.22 -26.99 -15.16
C GLY A 176 10.41 -26.02 -16.32
N ILE A 177 11.36 -25.08 -16.19
CA ILE A 177 11.75 -24.16 -17.29
C ILE A 177 12.28 -24.94 -18.49
N ALA A 178 13.14 -25.93 -18.27
CA ALA A 178 13.66 -26.79 -19.34
C ALA A 178 12.57 -27.61 -20.06
N ARG A 179 11.43 -27.87 -19.40
CA ARG A 179 10.24 -28.51 -19.99
C ARG A 179 9.30 -27.52 -20.68
N GLY A 180 9.60 -26.23 -20.67
CA GLY A 180 8.81 -25.19 -21.33
C GLY A 180 7.70 -24.57 -20.47
N LEU A 181 7.71 -24.78 -19.15
CA LEU A 181 6.84 -24.01 -18.26
C LEU A 181 7.28 -22.54 -18.22
N SER A 182 6.34 -21.61 -18.03
CA SER A 182 6.70 -20.23 -17.71
C SER A 182 7.36 -20.14 -16.33
N PRO A 183 8.16 -19.09 -16.04
CA PRO A 183 8.71 -18.85 -14.70
C PRO A 183 7.67 -18.99 -13.59
N ASP A 184 6.55 -18.28 -13.69
CA ASP A 184 5.50 -18.33 -12.66
C ASP A 184 4.86 -19.73 -12.53
N ALA A 185 4.65 -20.43 -13.64
CA ALA A 185 4.08 -21.77 -13.62
C ALA A 185 5.06 -22.77 -12.98
N SER A 186 6.34 -22.64 -13.29
CA SER A 186 7.40 -23.47 -12.71
C SER A 186 7.55 -23.21 -11.22
N PHE A 187 7.58 -21.94 -10.80
CA PHE A 187 7.69 -21.57 -9.39
C PHE A 187 6.49 -22.05 -8.57
N ARG A 188 5.26 -21.84 -9.07
CA ARG A 188 4.05 -22.38 -8.41
C ARG A 188 4.10 -23.90 -8.27
N ALA A 189 4.52 -24.60 -9.32
CA ALA A 189 4.60 -26.06 -9.28
C ALA A 189 5.58 -26.57 -8.20
N VAL A 190 6.71 -25.89 -7.97
CA VAL A 190 7.65 -26.29 -6.92
C VAL A 190 7.26 -25.82 -5.52
N ALA A 191 6.54 -24.72 -5.41
CA ALA A 191 6.09 -24.19 -4.12
C ALA A 191 4.90 -24.97 -3.56
N ILE A 192 3.89 -25.27 -4.40
CA ILE A 192 2.58 -25.79 -3.96
C ILE A 192 2.07 -26.98 -4.80
N GLY A 193 2.82 -27.45 -5.80
CA GLY A 193 2.41 -28.55 -6.68
C GLY A 193 1.41 -28.14 -7.76
N ASP A 194 0.89 -29.14 -8.50
CA ASP A 194 -0.06 -28.96 -9.62
C ASP A 194 -1.52 -28.72 -9.16
N ALA A 195 -1.74 -28.18 -7.96
CA ALA A 195 -3.09 -27.96 -7.43
C ALA A 195 -3.86 -26.95 -8.32
N PRO A 196 -5.08 -27.27 -8.78
CA PRO A 196 -5.86 -26.35 -9.58
C PRO A 196 -6.39 -25.21 -8.69
N LEU A 197 -5.73 -24.05 -8.73
CA LEU A 197 -6.35 -22.83 -8.22
C LEU A 197 -7.59 -22.56 -9.08
N GLN A 198 -8.76 -22.36 -8.45
CA GLN A 198 -9.95 -21.93 -9.15
C GLN A 198 -9.70 -20.54 -9.75
N THR A 199 -9.23 -20.53 -10.98
CA THR A 199 -9.13 -19.34 -11.82
C THR A 199 -10.53 -19.04 -12.34
N THR A 200 -11.33 -18.34 -11.55
CA THR A 200 -12.46 -17.60 -12.14
C THR A 200 -11.88 -16.48 -13.01
N HIS A 201 -11.80 -16.76 -14.30
CA HIS A 201 -11.36 -15.88 -15.38
C HIS A 201 -11.96 -14.46 -15.33
N ARG A 202 -11.12 -13.43 -15.46
CA ARG A 202 -11.14 -12.53 -16.64
C ARG A 202 -9.92 -11.59 -16.72
N GLY A 203 -9.17 -11.70 -17.82
CA GLY A 203 -8.59 -10.55 -18.52
C GLY A 203 -7.11 -10.23 -18.29
N ARG A 204 -6.25 -10.80 -19.15
CA ARG A 204 -4.98 -10.28 -19.66
C ARG A 204 -4.55 -8.88 -19.16
N VAL A 205 -3.41 -8.79 -18.47
CA VAL A 205 -2.25 -7.97 -18.88
C VAL A 205 -0.96 -8.63 -18.34
N ALA A 206 0.10 -8.56 -19.13
CA ALA A 206 1.46 -9.03 -18.83
C ALA A 206 2.30 -7.91 -18.17
N ASP A 207 3.39 -8.34 -17.51
CA ASP A 207 4.57 -7.60 -17.01
C ASP A 207 4.43 -6.61 -15.83
N GLY A 208 5.10 -6.97 -14.73
CA GLY A 208 5.93 -6.04 -13.94
C GLY A 208 5.35 -5.43 -12.65
N ALA A 209 5.47 -6.13 -11.51
CA ALA A 209 5.46 -5.47 -10.20
C ALA A 209 6.89 -5.47 -9.60
N ALA A 210 7.85 -4.88 -10.33
CA ALA A 210 9.17 -4.63 -9.79
C ALA A 210 9.08 -3.47 -8.77
N LEU A 211 9.63 -3.66 -7.58
CA LEU A 211 9.79 -2.61 -6.58
C LEU A 211 10.66 -1.48 -7.16
N LEU A 212 10.13 -0.26 -7.20
CA LEU A 212 10.85 0.92 -7.70
C LEU A 212 11.31 1.79 -6.51
N GLN A 213 12.60 2.07 -6.43
CA GLN A 213 13.26 2.74 -5.30
C GLN A 213 14.32 3.76 -5.77
N PRO A 214 14.84 4.62 -4.86
CA PRO A 214 15.88 5.59 -5.21
C PRO A 214 17.10 4.95 -5.89
N GLY A 215 17.49 5.50 -7.03
CA GLY A 215 18.58 4.97 -7.87
C GLY A 215 18.11 4.20 -9.11
N ASP A 216 16.86 3.74 -9.15
CA ASP A 216 16.28 3.09 -10.32
C ASP A 216 16.07 4.08 -11.47
N HIS A 217 16.12 3.57 -12.70
CA HIS A 217 15.93 4.36 -13.92
C HIS A 217 15.36 3.51 -15.07
N GLY A 218 14.75 4.17 -16.05
CA GLY A 218 14.18 3.53 -17.25
C GLY A 218 12.67 3.74 -17.39
N GLU A 219 12.06 3.06 -18.37
CA GLU A 219 10.64 3.28 -18.71
C GLU A 219 9.69 3.01 -17.53
N HIS A 220 10.02 2.06 -16.65
CA HIS A 220 9.15 1.71 -15.52
C HIS A 220 9.06 2.86 -14.50
N VAL A 221 10.17 3.58 -14.30
CA VAL A 221 10.20 4.80 -13.47
C VAL A 221 9.47 5.94 -14.19
N ARG A 222 9.58 6.02 -15.52
CA ARG A 222 8.86 7.03 -16.31
C ARG A 222 7.33 6.82 -16.24
N ASP A 223 6.88 5.58 -16.30
CA ASP A 223 5.47 5.21 -16.15
C ASP A 223 4.94 5.54 -14.75
N LEU A 224 5.73 5.24 -13.71
CA LEU A 224 5.43 5.65 -12.33
C LEU A 224 5.31 7.17 -12.20
N GLN A 225 6.26 7.92 -12.77
CA GLN A 225 6.24 9.39 -12.76
C GLN A 225 5.02 9.94 -13.51
N HIS A 226 4.68 9.37 -14.68
CA HIS A 226 3.46 9.71 -15.42
C HIS A 226 2.20 9.47 -14.59
N ALA A 227 2.12 8.32 -13.93
CA ALA A 227 1.00 7.94 -13.10
C ALA A 227 0.82 8.88 -11.90
N LEU A 228 1.89 9.16 -11.15
CA LEU A 228 1.87 10.09 -10.00
C LEU A 228 1.51 11.52 -10.44
N ALA A 229 2.12 12.02 -11.51
CA ALA A 229 1.81 13.34 -12.05
C ALA A 229 0.34 13.43 -12.52
N GLY A 230 -0.16 12.38 -13.18
CA GLY A 230 -1.56 12.29 -13.60
C GLY A 230 -2.56 12.24 -12.43
N GLN A 231 -2.11 11.81 -11.26
CA GLN A 231 -2.90 11.84 -10.02
C GLN A 231 -2.75 13.16 -9.24
N GLY A 232 -1.95 14.11 -9.73
CA GLY A 232 -1.77 15.44 -9.14
C GLY A 232 -0.63 15.55 -8.14
N TYR A 233 0.21 14.51 -7.99
CA TYR A 233 1.35 14.55 -7.08
C TYR A 233 2.52 15.32 -7.70
N THR A 234 3.20 16.09 -6.85
CA THR A 234 4.30 16.99 -7.24
C THR A 234 5.62 16.55 -6.63
N GLY A 235 6.72 16.98 -7.26
CA GLY A 235 8.08 16.79 -6.75
C GLY A 235 8.44 17.80 -5.65
N THR A 236 9.73 17.85 -5.30
CA THR A 236 10.24 18.59 -4.14
C THR A 236 9.88 20.08 -4.15
N GLY A 237 9.34 20.58 -3.04
CA GLY A 237 8.93 21.98 -2.88
C GLY A 237 7.71 22.35 -3.71
N GLY A 238 6.83 21.38 -3.98
CA GLY A 238 5.62 21.53 -4.78
C GLY A 238 5.87 21.78 -6.27
N ARG A 239 7.07 21.51 -6.82
CA ARG A 239 7.31 21.68 -8.26
C ARG A 239 6.72 20.51 -9.06
N PRO A 240 6.32 20.69 -10.33
CA PRO A 240 5.86 19.55 -11.14
C PRO A 240 6.84 18.40 -11.09
N LEU A 241 6.32 17.18 -10.98
CA LEU A 241 7.14 15.99 -11.04
C LEU A 241 7.75 15.88 -12.44
N ALA A 242 9.09 15.89 -12.51
CA ALA A 242 9.80 15.65 -13.76
C ALA A 242 9.59 14.20 -14.20
N ILE A 243 9.32 14.01 -15.49
CA ILE A 243 9.07 12.69 -16.10
C ILE A 243 10.27 12.34 -16.97
N ASP A 244 11.41 12.15 -16.31
CA ASP A 244 12.70 11.89 -16.92
C ASP A 244 13.08 10.40 -16.96
N GLY A 245 12.33 9.56 -16.24
CA GLY A 245 12.63 8.14 -16.05
C GLY A 245 13.71 7.89 -15.02
N VAL A 246 13.99 8.82 -14.11
CA VAL A 246 15.00 8.69 -13.05
C VAL A 246 14.35 8.78 -11.66
N PHE A 247 14.61 7.80 -10.80
CA PHE A 247 14.07 7.78 -9.44
C PHE A 247 14.94 8.65 -8.53
N GLY A 248 14.78 9.97 -8.67
CA GLY A 248 15.44 10.98 -7.85
C GLY A 248 14.62 11.44 -6.63
N PRO A 249 15.14 12.41 -5.86
CA PRO A 249 14.45 12.95 -4.68
C PRO A 249 13.03 13.48 -4.96
N ALA A 250 12.80 14.06 -6.14
CA ALA A 250 11.48 14.54 -6.54
C ALA A 250 10.46 13.40 -6.70
N THR A 251 10.85 12.28 -7.32
CA THR A 251 10.03 11.08 -7.46
C THR A 251 9.70 10.47 -6.10
N ARG A 252 10.70 10.39 -5.21
CA ARG A 252 10.50 9.92 -3.84
C ARG A 252 9.49 10.78 -3.07
N THR A 253 9.62 12.11 -3.12
CA THR A 253 8.66 13.04 -2.49
C THR A 253 7.23 12.81 -2.98
N ALA A 254 7.04 12.64 -4.28
CA ALA A 254 5.72 12.38 -4.87
C ALA A 254 5.14 11.04 -4.38
N ILE A 255 5.97 10.00 -4.22
CA ILE A 255 5.56 8.70 -3.69
C ILE A 255 5.18 8.80 -2.23
N GLU A 256 5.99 9.45 -1.39
CA GLU A 256 5.68 9.62 0.03
C GLU A 256 4.37 10.39 0.23
N ALA A 257 4.10 11.38 -0.63
CA ALA A 257 2.83 12.11 -0.64
C ALA A 257 1.66 11.22 -1.04
N PHE A 258 1.84 10.43 -2.09
CA PHE A 258 0.87 9.42 -2.51
C PHE A 258 0.58 8.42 -1.39
N GLN A 259 1.61 7.90 -0.74
CA GLN A 259 1.48 6.96 0.36
C GLN A 259 0.73 7.56 1.53
N ARG A 260 1.04 8.80 1.92
CA ARG A 260 0.31 9.52 2.99
C ARG A 260 -1.17 9.67 2.67
N ASP A 261 -1.49 10.14 1.47
CA ASP A 261 -2.86 10.42 1.04
C ASP A 261 -3.71 9.15 0.87
N HIS A 262 -3.06 8.02 0.56
CA HIS A 262 -3.69 6.71 0.41
C HIS A 262 -3.54 5.80 1.63
N HIS A 263 -3.08 6.34 2.77
CA HIS A 263 -2.92 5.62 4.04
C HIS A 263 -2.04 4.36 3.96
N LEU A 264 -0.96 4.45 3.19
CA LEU A 264 0.06 3.42 3.04
C LEU A 264 1.26 3.71 3.96
N ALA A 265 2.18 2.74 4.07
CA ALA A 265 3.49 2.99 4.67
C ALA A 265 4.24 4.08 3.87
N VAL A 266 4.74 5.10 4.57
CA VAL A 266 5.42 6.25 3.96
C VAL A 266 6.92 6.00 3.94
N ASP A 267 7.36 5.15 3.03
CA ASP A 267 8.76 4.75 2.87
C ASP A 267 9.44 5.37 1.64
N GLY A 268 8.65 5.99 0.76
CA GLY A 268 9.13 6.60 -0.49
C GLY A 268 9.52 5.58 -1.55
N ILE A 269 9.06 4.34 -1.42
CA ILE A 269 9.28 3.23 -2.34
C ILE A 269 7.97 2.91 -3.06
N ALA A 270 8.01 2.82 -4.39
CA ALA A 270 6.88 2.35 -5.17
C ALA A 270 6.88 0.81 -5.19
N GLY A 271 6.62 0.22 -4.03
CA GLY A 271 6.35 -1.21 -3.89
C GLY A 271 4.94 -1.59 -4.32
N PRO A 272 4.57 -2.89 -4.23
CA PRO A 272 3.28 -3.40 -4.72
C PRO A 272 2.07 -2.66 -4.15
N GLN A 273 2.10 -2.27 -2.86
CA GLN A 273 1.03 -1.50 -2.23
C GLN A 273 0.86 -0.11 -2.87
N THR A 274 1.97 0.60 -3.09
CA THR A 274 1.99 1.91 -3.76
C THR A 274 1.50 1.79 -5.19
N GLN A 275 1.98 0.79 -5.95
CA GLN A 275 1.60 0.58 -7.35
C GLN A 275 0.12 0.18 -7.48
N ALA A 276 -0.37 -0.74 -6.66
CA ALA A 276 -1.78 -1.15 -6.66
C ALA A 276 -2.72 0.01 -6.28
N ALA A 277 -2.33 0.82 -5.29
CA ALA A 277 -3.07 2.02 -4.95
C ALA A 277 -3.07 3.03 -6.11
N LEU A 278 -1.93 3.19 -6.80
CA LEU A 278 -1.79 4.11 -7.92
C LEU A 278 -2.64 3.65 -9.11
N GLU A 279 -2.68 2.35 -9.41
CA GLU A 279 -3.60 1.79 -10.39
C GLU A 279 -5.07 2.01 -10.03
N ARG A 280 -5.45 1.83 -8.76
CA ARG A 280 -6.82 2.11 -8.30
C ARG A 280 -7.17 3.58 -8.51
N ALA A 281 -6.23 4.48 -8.20
CA ALA A 281 -6.40 5.91 -8.40
C ALA A 281 -6.57 6.24 -9.90
N ILE A 282 -5.71 5.70 -10.77
CA ILE A 282 -5.83 5.83 -12.23
C ILE A 282 -7.19 5.31 -12.73
N ARG A 283 -7.61 4.12 -12.31
CA ARG A 283 -8.91 3.54 -12.69
C ARG A 283 -10.07 4.41 -12.21
N ALA A 284 -9.99 4.98 -11.01
CA ALA A 284 -11.01 5.89 -10.49
C ALA A 284 -11.09 7.18 -11.33
N SER A 285 -9.95 7.74 -11.74
CA SER A 285 -9.89 8.91 -12.64
C SER A 285 -10.33 8.58 -14.08
N SER A 286 -10.21 7.32 -14.51
CA SER A 286 -10.49 6.86 -15.88
C SER A 286 -11.91 6.35 -16.09
N ARG A 287 -12.72 6.15 -15.04
CA ARG A 287 -14.12 5.75 -15.20
C ARG A 287 -14.87 6.87 -15.93
N PRO A 288 -15.41 6.64 -17.13
CA PRO A 288 -16.37 7.55 -17.71
C PRO A 288 -17.57 7.54 -16.77
N THR A 289 -17.91 8.70 -16.22
CA THR A 289 -19.25 8.90 -15.66
C THR A 289 -20.24 8.59 -16.78
N VAL A 290 -20.82 7.39 -16.75
CA VAL A 290 -21.92 7.00 -17.63
C VAL A 290 -23.09 7.91 -17.24
N GLY A 291 -23.22 8.99 -18.00
CA GLY A 291 -24.03 10.16 -17.66
C GLY A 291 -23.35 11.49 -18.01
N ALA A 292 -22.53 11.55 -19.07
CA ALA A 292 -21.92 12.80 -19.56
C ALA A 292 -21.92 12.87 -21.10
N GLY A 293 -22.97 12.32 -21.73
CA GLY A 293 -23.41 12.78 -23.04
C GLY A 293 -24.46 13.86 -22.79
N GLN A 294 -24.15 15.11 -23.15
CA GLN A 294 -24.97 16.33 -22.98
C GLN A 294 -24.96 16.96 -21.58
N ALA A 295 -23.85 17.62 -21.22
CA ALA A 295 -23.86 18.81 -20.36
C ALA A 295 -22.55 19.60 -20.56
N ALA A 296 -22.24 19.92 -21.82
CA ALA A 296 -21.53 21.16 -22.08
C ALA A 296 -22.56 22.26 -21.87
N GLN A 297 -22.27 23.18 -20.94
CA GLN A 297 -23.11 24.30 -20.50
C GLN A 297 -24.15 23.92 -19.44
N ASP A 298 -24.13 24.69 -18.34
CA ASP A 298 -25.09 24.76 -17.23
C ASP A 298 -25.12 23.61 -16.20
N GLY A 299 -24.41 23.85 -15.09
CA GLY A 299 -24.42 23.03 -13.88
C GLY A 299 -23.53 23.64 -12.80
N THR A 300 -23.84 24.88 -12.43
CA THR A 300 -23.04 25.75 -11.58
C THR A 300 -22.90 25.24 -10.13
N ALA A 301 -21.68 24.91 -9.72
CA ALA A 301 -21.16 25.56 -8.53
C ALA A 301 -21.20 27.05 -8.87
N GLU A 302 -22.05 27.87 -8.22
CA GLU A 302 -22.22 29.24 -8.69
C GLU A 302 -20.86 29.90 -8.95
N PRO A 303 -20.58 30.32 -10.21
CA PRO A 303 -19.43 31.16 -10.55
C PRO A 303 -19.38 32.47 -9.76
N GLY A 304 -20.40 32.76 -8.94
CA GLY A 304 -20.54 33.92 -8.08
C GLY A 304 -19.94 33.81 -6.67
N ASP A 305 -19.77 32.61 -6.09
CA ASP A 305 -19.28 32.49 -4.71
C ASP A 305 -17.88 33.11 -4.58
N PRO A 306 -17.68 34.11 -3.70
CA PRO A 306 -16.42 34.82 -3.57
C PRO A 306 -15.28 33.91 -3.11
N LEU A 307 -15.54 32.90 -2.26
CA LEU A 307 -14.53 31.96 -1.81
C LEU A 307 -14.07 31.05 -2.95
N TYR A 308 -14.99 30.59 -3.81
CA TYR A 308 -14.61 29.81 -4.99
C TYR A 308 -13.72 30.62 -5.95
N ARG A 309 -14.09 31.88 -6.26
CA ARG A 309 -13.28 32.74 -7.12
C ARG A 309 -11.90 33.02 -6.53
N GLN A 310 -11.81 33.25 -5.23
CA GLN A 310 -10.54 33.48 -4.54
C GLN A 310 -9.68 32.21 -4.49
N ALA A 311 -10.27 31.06 -4.16
CA ALA A 311 -9.58 29.77 -4.20
C ALA A 311 -9.05 29.48 -5.62
N LEU A 312 -9.87 29.70 -6.65
CA LEU A 312 -9.48 29.47 -8.04
C LEU A 312 -8.32 30.39 -8.45
N ALA A 313 -8.35 31.67 -8.08
CA ALA A 313 -7.25 32.60 -8.36
C ALA A 313 -5.94 32.14 -7.69
N GLY A 314 -6.01 31.67 -6.44
CA GLY A 314 -4.85 31.14 -5.73
C GLY A 314 -4.31 29.85 -6.36
N VAL A 315 -5.18 28.90 -6.72
CA VAL A 315 -4.78 27.66 -7.41
C VAL A 315 -4.19 27.96 -8.80
N GLN A 316 -4.75 28.91 -9.54
CA GLN A 316 -4.19 29.35 -10.83
C GLN A 316 -2.80 29.97 -10.69
N LYS A 317 -2.56 30.71 -9.60
CA LYS A 317 -1.23 31.24 -9.30
C LYS A 317 -0.24 30.11 -9.02
N ILE A 318 -0.64 29.13 -8.22
CA ILE A 318 0.15 27.92 -7.97
C ILE A 318 0.47 27.19 -9.28
N ASP A 319 -0.53 27.00 -10.14
CA ASP A 319 -0.35 26.37 -11.45
C ASP A 319 0.69 27.14 -12.29
N ALA A 320 0.59 28.46 -12.35
CA ALA A 320 1.52 29.32 -13.08
C ALA A 320 2.94 29.27 -12.49
N ASP A 321 3.08 29.33 -11.17
CA ASP A 321 4.37 29.23 -10.45
C ASP A 321 5.00 27.83 -10.63
N MET A 322 4.17 26.81 -10.87
CA MET A 322 4.57 25.46 -11.23
C MET A 322 4.74 25.27 -12.77
N GLY A 323 4.52 26.28 -13.61
CA GLY A 323 4.62 26.14 -15.07
C GLY A 323 3.54 25.24 -15.70
N ARG A 324 2.42 25.02 -15.01
CA ARG A 324 1.27 24.24 -15.46
C ARG A 324 0.16 25.18 -15.94
N ARG A 325 -0.63 24.74 -16.93
CA ARG A 325 -1.90 25.40 -17.28
C ARG A 325 -3.01 24.91 -16.38
N SER A 326 -3.83 25.82 -15.90
CA SER A 326 -5.00 25.49 -15.09
C SER A 326 -6.04 24.70 -15.89
N ASP A 327 -6.61 23.66 -15.29
CA ASP A 327 -7.49 22.68 -15.95
C ASP A 327 -8.67 22.24 -15.05
N GLN A 328 -9.29 21.11 -15.38
CA GLN A 328 -10.42 20.58 -14.60
C GLN A 328 -10.01 20.18 -13.17
N LEU A 329 -8.80 19.65 -12.98
CA LEU A 329 -8.28 19.29 -11.66
C LEU A 329 -8.05 20.55 -10.81
N SER A 330 -7.56 21.63 -11.41
CA SER A 330 -7.46 22.94 -10.74
C SER A 330 -8.83 23.44 -10.25
N ARG A 331 -9.87 23.28 -11.07
CA ARG A 331 -11.24 23.70 -10.71
C ARG A 331 -11.85 22.80 -9.63
N ASN A 332 -11.58 21.50 -9.66
CA ASN A 332 -11.98 20.57 -8.59
C ASN A 332 -11.34 20.96 -7.26
N LEU A 333 -10.02 21.19 -7.25
CA LEU A 333 -9.26 21.63 -6.08
C LEU A 333 -9.80 22.96 -5.53
N ALA A 334 -10.00 23.96 -6.39
CA ALA A 334 -10.55 25.25 -5.99
C ALA A 334 -11.95 25.14 -5.36
N SER A 335 -12.81 24.27 -5.92
CA SER A 335 -14.16 24.03 -5.40
C SER A 335 -14.13 23.34 -4.03
N ALA A 336 -13.30 22.30 -3.87
CA ALA A 336 -13.12 21.62 -2.59
C ALA A 336 -12.55 22.55 -1.52
N LEU A 337 -11.56 23.37 -1.89
CA LEU A 337 -10.91 24.31 -0.99
C LEU A 337 -11.86 25.42 -0.53
N ALA A 338 -12.71 25.94 -1.42
CA ALA A 338 -13.74 26.92 -1.06
C ALA A 338 -14.78 26.34 -0.09
N ALA A 339 -15.22 25.09 -0.31
CA ALA A 339 -16.13 24.40 0.59
C ALA A 339 -15.51 24.21 1.99
N ALA A 340 -14.24 23.82 2.04
CA ALA A 340 -13.49 23.68 3.29
C ALA A 340 -13.33 25.03 4.00
N ALA A 341 -12.95 26.09 3.29
CA ALA A 341 -12.83 27.44 3.82
C ALA A 341 -14.14 27.90 4.49
N LYS A 342 -15.27 27.77 3.79
CA LYS A 342 -16.58 28.16 4.34
C LYS A 342 -16.97 27.34 5.56
N THR A 343 -16.73 26.03 5.53
CA THR A 343 -17.05 25.11 6.64
C THR A 343 -16.20 25.41 7.87
N GLN A 344 -14.94 25.81 7.67
CA GLN A 344 -14.00 26.17 8.73
C GLN A 344 -14.07 27.65 9.13
N GLY A 345 -15.09 28.37 8.66
CA GLY A 345 -15.41 29.73 9.10
C GLY A 345 -14.58 30.84 8.45
N LEU A 346 -13.88 30.56 7.34
CA LEU A 346 -13.27 31.61 6.53
C LEU A 346 -14.36 32.36 5.76
N THR A 347 -14.27 33.68 5.80
CA THR A 347 -15.17 34.62 5.09
C THR A 347 -14.54 35.14 3.79
N ARG A 348 -13.22 34.99 3.64
CA ARG A 348 -12.45 35.28 2.42
C ARG A 348 -11.22 34.38 2.35
N ILE A 349 -10.60 34.29 1.17
CA ILE A 349 -9.30 33.66 0.95
C ILE A 349 -8.36 34.72 0.37
N ASP A 350 -7.32 35.05 1.13
CA ASP A 350 -6.30 36.03 0.75
C ASP A 350 -5.10 35.37 0.05
N ALA A 351 -4.81 34.10 0.39
CA ALA A 351 -3.76 33.31 -0.26
C ALA A 351 -4.12 31.81 -0.29
N VAL A 352 -3.54 31.08 -1.25
CA VAL A 352 -3.56 29.62 -1.32
C VAL A 352 -2.13 29.12 -1.31
N ALA A 353 -1.86 28.11 -0.49
CA ALA A 353 -0.55 27.47 -0.38
C ALA A 353 -0.68 25.96 -0.57
N ILE A 354 0.39 25.32 -1.04
CA ILE A 354 0.52 23.85 -1.00
C ILE A 354 1.65 23.50 -0.02
N SER A 355 1.52 22.40 0.72
CA SER A 355 2.60 21.93 1.60
C SER A 355 3.86 21.60 0.80
N GLU A 356 5.03 21.65 1.44
CA GLU A 356 6.32 21.33 0.80
C GLU A 356 6.32 19.94 0.15
N ASP A 357 5.62 19.00 0.78
CA ASP A 357 5.44 17.61 0.33
C ASP A 357 4.25 17.41 -0.62
N GLY A 358 3.52 18.48 -1.00
CA GLY A 358 2.40 18.43 -1.95
C GLY A 358 1.11 17.76 -1.45
N SER A 359 1.07 17.24 -0.22
CA SER A 359 -0.08 16.47 0.29
C SER A 359 -1.29 17.31 0.72
N ARG A 360 -1.08 18.58 1.06
CA ARG A 360 -2.17 19.47 1.53
C ARG A 360 -2.18 20.79 0.79
N THR A 361 -3.38 21.30 0.54
CA THR A 361 -3.60 22.65 0.04
C THR A 361 -4.34 23.48 1.09
N PHE A 362 -3.81 24.66 1.40
CA PHE A 362 -4.30 25.56 2.43
C PHE A 362 -4.94 26.81 1.81
N ALA A 363 -6.07 27.23 2.35
CA ALA A 363 -6.67 28.54 2.16
C ALA A 363 -6.36 29.39 3.39
N VAL A 364 -5.89 30.63 3.16
CA VAL A 364 -5.42 31.54 4.20
C VAL A 364 -6.30 32.78 4.22
N GLN A 365 -6.73 33.22 5.40
CA GLN A 365 -7.35 34.52 5.65
C GLN A 365 -6.51 35.30 6.67
N ASN A 366 -6.17 36.55 6.33
CA ASN A 366 -5.32 37.44 7.10
C ASN A 366 -6.14 38.63 7.64
N ASP A 367 -6.56 38.58 8.90
CA ASP A 367 -7.30 39.67 9.56
C ASP A 367 -6.42 40.45 10.53
N ALA A 368 -5.92 41.61 10.10
CA ALA A 368 -5.13 42.52 10.94
C ALA A 368 -3.95 41.82 11.67
N GLY A 369 -3.28 40.89 10.99
CA GLY A 369 -2.16 40.10 11.52
C GLY A 369 -2.56 38.78 12.18
N ILE A 370 -3.85 38.51 12.37
CA ILE A 370 -4.36 37.21 12.81
C ILE A 370 -4.63 36.34 11.59
N LYS A 371 -3.91 35.23 11.48
CA LYS A 371 -4.05 34.29 10.38
C LYS A 371 -5.05 33.18 10.73
N ARG A 372 -5.98 32.90 9.82
CA ARG A 372 -6.94 31.79 9.88
C ARG A 372 -6.74 30.90 8.67
N TYR A 373 -6.95 29.60 8.85
CA TYR A 373 -6.66 28.60 7.82
C TYR A 373 -7.79 27.61 7.66
N ALA A 374 -7.92 27.12 6.44
CA ALA A 374 -8.61 25.88 6.12
C ALA A 374 -7.76 25.08 5.16
N ASP A 375 -7.96 23.77 5.11
CA ASP A 375 -7.17 22.91 4.25
C ASP A 375 -7.90 21.66 3.78
N VAL A 376 -7.36 21.09 2.69
CA VAL A 376 -7.84 19.86 2.05
C VAL A 376 -6.66 18.97 1.69
N PRO A 377 -6.81 17.63 1.74
CA PRO A 377 -5.86 16.72 1.10
C PRO A 377 -5.86 16.97 -0.42
N THR A 378 -4.70 17.30 -0.99
CA THR A 378 -4.60 17.80 -2.36
C THR A 378 -5.07 16.76 -3.36
N ALA A 379 -4.61 15.50 -3.23
CA ALA A 379 -4.97 14.42 -4.15
C ALA A 379 -6.49 14.13 -4.12
N GLN A 380 -7.07 14.07 -2.92
CA GLN A 380 -8.52 13.87 -2.80
C GLN A 380 -9.31 15.02 -3.41
N ALA A 381 -8.86 16.27 -3.21
CA ALA A 381 -9.53 17.46 -3.68
C ALA A 381 -9.53 17.57 -5.20
N VAL A 382 -8.42 17.27 -5.87
CA VAL A 382 -8.34 17.31 -7.35
C VAL A 382 -9.24 16.26 -8.01
N HIS A 383 -9.51 15.13 -7.36
CA HIS A 383 -10.39 14.06 -7.88
C HIS A 383 -11.83 14.15 -7.38
N THR A 384 -12.16 15.10 -6.50
CA THR A 384 -13.55 15.31 -6.06
C THR A 384 -14.30 16.10 -7.14
N PRO A 385 -15.38 15.57 -7.75
CA PRO A 385 -16.13 16.30 -8.77
C PRO A 385 -16.65 17.64 -8.25
N MET A 386 -16.51 18.72 -9.04
CA MET A 386 -16.93 20.07 -8.62
C MET A 386 -18.35 20.13 -8.08
N ALA A 387 -19.29 19.40 -8.68
CA ALA A 387 -20.69 19.38 -8.25
C ALA A 387 -20.87 18.88 -6.81
N GLN A 388 -20.03 17.93 -6.38
CA GLN A 388 -20.05 17.40 -5.02
C GLN A 388 -19.52 18.43 -4.01
N SER A 389 -18.43 19.12 -4.34
CA SER A 389 -17.88 20.21 -3.52
C SER A 389 -18.80 21.42 -3.49
N ALA A 390 -19.47 21.72 -4.59
CA ALA A 390 -20.47 22.79 -4.69
C ALA A 390 -21.68 22.55 -3.78
N ALA A 391 -22.19 21.31 -3.75
CA ALA A 391 -23.26 20.95 -2.84
C ALA A 391 -22.86 21.16 -1.36
N LYS A 392 -21.61 20.82 -1.00
CA LYS A 392 -21.06 21.10 0.33
C LYS A 392 -20.95 22.60 0.61
N LEU A 393 -20.47 23.38 -0.36
CA LEU A 393 -20.34 24.84 -0.25
C LEU A 393 -21.70 25.54 -0.05
N SER A 394 -22.74 25.08 -0.76
CA SER A 394 -24.10 25.61 -0.61
C SER A 394 -24.78 25.18 0.69
N ALA A 395 -24.51 23.96 1.16
CA ALA A 395 -25.06 23.44 2.41
C ALA A 395 -24.32 23.96 3.66
N ALA A 396 -23.08 24.45 3.51
CA ALA A 396 -22.29 24.98 4.60
C ALA A 396 -22.94 26.23 5.20
N THR A 397 -23.51 26.07 6.39
CA THR A 397 -23.87 27.19 7.28
C THR A 397 -22.62 27.57 8.07
N ALA A 398 -22.36 28.88 8.21
CA ALA A 398 -21.22 29.38 8.97
C ALA A 398 -21.38 28.99 10.46
N ALA A 399 -20.82 27.84 10.85
CA ALA A 399 -20.71 27.45 12.24
C ALA A 399 -19.53 28.20 12.88
N PRO A 400 -19.63 28.66 14.13
CA PRO A 400 -18.48 29.19 14.84
C PRO A 400 -17.41 28.09 14.92
N ALA A 401 -16.21 28.39 14.42
CA ALA A 401 -15.14 27.41 14.26
C ALA A 401 -14.84 26.73 15.61
N PRO A 402 -14.78 25.39 15.68
CA PRO A 402 -14.11 24.73 16.80
C PRO A 402 -12.67 25.24 16.86
N SER A 403 -12.12 25.42 18.05
CA SER A 403 -10.72 25.79 18.24
C SER A 403 -9.83 24.70 17.63
N LEU A 404 -9.42 24.90 16.38
CA LEU A 404 -8.46 24.06 15.69
C LEU A 404 -7.11 24.17 16.42
N PRO A 405 -6.32 23.08 16.49
CA PRO A 405 -4.93 23.19 16.92
C PRO A 405 -4.21 24.21 16.02
N ALA A 406 -3.38 25.06 16.63
CA ALA A 406 -2.55 25.97 15.87
C ALA A 406 -1.72 25.17 14.85
N PRO A 407 -1.56 25.68 13.60
CA PRO A 407 -0.76 24.98 12.60
C PRO A 407 0.65 24.74 13.13
N THR A 408 1.20 23.58 12.81
CA THR A 408 2.57 23.21 13.20
C THR A 408 3.58 24.19 12.62
N THR A 409 4.78 24.24 13.20
CA THR A 409 5.86 25.11 12.69
C THR A 409 6.18 24.85 11.21
N ALA A 410 6.03 23.60 10.75
CA ALA A 410 6.18 23.23 9.34
C ALA A 410 5.08 23.88 8.47
N GLN A 411 3.81 23.73 8.86
CA GLN A 411 2.68 24.34 8.17
C GLN A 411 2.81 25.88 8.12
N GLN A 412 3.27 26.51 9.20
CA GLN A 412 3.49 27.97 9.23
C GLN A 412 4.57 28.43 8.24
N ARG A 413 5.60 27.62 7.95
CA ARG A 413 6.63 27.94 6.95
C ARG A 413 6.08 27.88 5.53
N ASP A 414 5.33 26.83 5.21
CA ASP A 414 4.74 26.64 3.87
C ASP A 414 3.76 27.78 3.54
N ILE A 415 2.97 28.17 4.53
CA ILE A 415 2.05 29.31 4.45
C ILE A 415 2.80 30.63 4.25
N ALA A 416 3.90 30.86 4.99
CA ALA A 416 4.72 32.06 4.82
C ALA A 416 5.39 32.12 3.43
N ALA A 417 5.76 30.96 2.86
CA ALA A 417 6.35 30.88 1.53
C ALA A 417 5.37 31.26 0.41
N ALA A 418 4.08 30.94 0.54
CA ALA A 418 3.05 31.31 -0.44
C ALA A 418 2.74 32.81 -0.49
N GLU A 419 2.99 33.55 0.60
CA GLU A 419 2.75 35.00 0.71
C GLU A 419 3.95 35.84 0.26
N THR A 420 5.13 35.24 0.09
CA THR A 420 6.34 35.96 -0.30
C THR A 420 6.51 35.90 -1.82
N PRO A 421 6.56 37.03 -2.55
CA PRO A 421 6.87 36.99 -3.97
C PRO A 421 8.27 36.38 -4.13
N ARG A 422 8.40 35.25 -4.86
CA ARG A 422 9.71 34.80 -5.32
C ARG A 422 10.23 35.87 -6.28
N ILE A 423 11.19 36.66 -5.81
CA ILE A 423 12.00 37.53 -6.66
C ILE A 423 12.77 36.57 -7.59
N ALA A 424 12.67 36.85 -8.89
CA ALA A 424 13.04 35.98 -10.00
C ALA A 424 14.44 35.37 -9.93
#